data_AF-A0A8D2MMV5-F1
#
_entry.id   AF-A0A8D2MMV5-F1
#
_cell.length_a   1.000
_cell.length_b   1.000
_cell.length_c   1.000
_cell.angle_alpha   90.00
_cell.angle_beta   90.00
_cell.angle_gamma   90.00
#
_symmetry.space_group_name_H-M   'P 1'
#
loop_
_entity.id
_entity.type
_entity.pdbx_description
1 polymer ?
#
loop_
_entity_poly.entity_id
_entity_poly.type
_entity_poly.pdbx_seq_one_letter_code
_entity_poly.pdbx_strand_id
1 'polypeptide(L)'
;FKSSGTFQSPSLNPSDKADCLWQIHQMHFLIYSHFFLRLQGGCQNDYIEIYDGPPKSSPLLGRICSSSHLTYTSSSNFMSVRFYSQYSSGSFRARYQSLPADQNTSKFPFYL
;
A
#
# COMPACT_ATOMS: atom_id res chain seq x y z
N PHE A 1 -2.28 -18.61 -11.93
CA PHE A 1 -3.24 -18.73 -10.81
C PHE A 1 -3.46 -17.36 -10.20
N LYS A 2 -4.72 -17.00 -9.89
CA LYS A 2 -4.99 -15.77 -9.15
C LYS A 2 -4.50 -15.94 -7.70
N SER A 3 -3.67 -15.02 -7.22
CA SER A 3 -3.11 -14.97 -5.86
C SER A 3 -3.80 -13.87 -5.06
N SER A 4 -3.99 -14.10 -3.77
CA SER A 4 -4.54 -13.09 -2.86
C SER A 4 -3.99 -13.28 -1.46
N GLY A 5 -3.95 -12.21 -0.67
CA GLY A 5 -3.43 -12.25 0.69
C GLY A 5 -3.80 -11.03 1.50
N THR A 6 -3.45 -11.04 2.79
CA THR A 6 -3.66 -9.92 3.71
C THR A 6 -2.33 -9.59 4.40
N PHE A 7 -2.07 -8.31 4.58
CA PHE A 7 -0.93 -7.80 5.33
C PHE A 7 -1.39 -6.61 6.16
N GLN A 8 -0.74 -6.35 7.28
CA GLN A 8 -1.20 -5.37 8.26
C GLN A 8 -0.02 -4.82 9.06
N SER A 9 -0.25 -3.70 9.74
CA SER A 9 0.71 -3.15 10.69
C SER A 9 1.06 -4.18 11.78
N PRO A 10 2.30 -4.21 12.27
CA PRO A 10 2.68 -5.05 13.40
C PRO A 10 1.89 -4.69 14.66
N SER A 11 1.82 -5.63 15.60
CA SER A 11 1.40 -5.36 16.98
C SER A 11 2.54 -4.69 17.73
N LEU A 12 2.43 -3.38 17.94
CA LEU A 12 3.45 -2.55 18.58
C LEU A 12 3.08 -2.22 20.03
N ASN A 13 4.07 -1.98 20.88
CA ASN A 13 3.83 -1.43 22.21
C ASN A 13 3.62 0.09 22.11
N PRO A 14 2.96 0.71 23.11
CA PRO A 14 2.81 2.17 23.14
C PRO A 14 4.17 2.87 23.07
N SER A 15 4.28 3.89 22.21
CA SER A 15 5.52 4.66 21.94
C SER A 15 6.58 3.95 21.10
N ASP A 16 6.34 2.74 20.61
CA ASP A 16 7.26 2.14 19.63
C ASP A 16 7.22 2.92 18.32
N LYS A 17 8.36 2.97 17.64
CA LYS A 17 8.46 3.46 16.27
C LYS A 17 8.37 2.28 15.31
N ALA A 18 7.58 2.42 14.25
CA ALA A 18 7.53 1.49 13.14
C ALA A 18 7.88 2.17 11.82
N ASP A 19 8.73 1.50 11.04
CA ASP A 19 9.03 1.82 9.65
C ASP A 19 9.13 0.49 8.89
N CYS A 20 8.00 0.04 8.37
CA CYS A 20 7.85 -1.29 7.80
C CYS A 20 7.55 -1.19 6.31
N LEU A 21 8.18 -2.05 5.51
CA LEU A 21 8.01 -2.12 4.07
C LEU A 21 7.52 -3.50 3.65
N TRP A 22 6.38 -3.54 2.95
CA TRP A 22 5.88 -4.73 2.27
C TRP A 22 6.11 -4.58 0.77
N GLN A 23 6.65 -5.63 0.15
CA GLN A 23 6.87 -5.70 -1.28
C GLN A 23 6.09 -6.88 -1.83
N ILE A 24 5.12 -6.59 -2.70
CA ILE A 24 4.24 -7.57 -3.29
C ILE A 24 4.65 -7.71 -4.75
N HIS A 25 4.99 -8.95 -5.15
CA HIS A 25 5.45 -9.25 -6.50
C HIS A 25 4.63 -10.42 -7.07
N GLN A 26 4.02 -10.20 -8.24
CA GLN A 26 3.17 -11.20 -8.88
C GLN A 26 3.37 -11.23 -10.40
N MET A 27 4.27 -12.09 -10.88
CA MET A 27 4.57 -12.25 -12.30
C MET A 27 3.32 -12.39 -13.17
N HIS A 28 3.23 -11.59 -14.24
CA HIS A 28 2.12 -11.53 -15.21
C HIS A 28 0.77 -11.03 -14.67
N PHE A 29 0.70 -10.51 -13.45
CA PHE A 29 -0.54 -9.95 -12.89
C PHE A 29 -0.29 -8.57 -12.29
N LEU A 30 -1.29 -7.69 -12.39
CA LEU A 30 -1.36 -6.46 -11.62
C LEU A 30 -1.78 -6.77 -10.19
N ILE A 31 -1.45 -5.86 -9.27
CA ILE A 31 -1.76 -5.98 -7.85
C ILE A 31 -2.84 -4.96 -7.51
N TYR A 32 -4.00 -5.46 -7.11
CA TYR A 32 -5.11 -4.65 -6.64
C TYR A 32 -5.25 -4.81 -5.13
N SER A 33 -5.17 -3.70 -4.41
CA SER A 33 -5.08 -3.68 -2.95
C SER A 33 -6.14 -2.76 -2.35
N HIS A 34 -6.89 -3.29 -1.39
CA HIS A 34 -7.80 -2.53 -0.54
C HIS A 34 -7.15 -2.27 0.82
N PHE A 35 -7.19 -1.02 1.27
CA PHE A 35 -6.60 -0.56 2.51
C PHE A 35 -7.67 -0.09 3.49
N PHE A 36 -7.55 -0.52 4.74
CA PHE A 36 -8.32 -0.08 5.88
C PHE A 36 -7.37 0.60 6.86
N LEU A 37 -7.39 1.93 6.89
CA LEU A 37 -6.44 2.74 7.64
C LEU A 37 -7.10 3.33 8.88
N ARG A 38 -6.44 3.21 10.03
CA ARG A 38 -6.76 3.92 11.27
C ARG A 38 -5.51 4.66 11.72
N LEU A 39 -5.30 5.85 11.17
CA LEU A 39 -4.11 6.67 11.39
C LEU A 39 -4.46 7.88 12.26
N GLN A 40 -3.52 8.30 13.10
CA GLN A 40 -3.68 9.43 14.01
C GLN A 40 -2.45 10.36 13.97
N GLY A 41 -2.59 11.60 14.45
CA GLY A 41 -1.46 12.51 14.57
C GLY A 41 -0.93 13.12 13.25
N GLY A 42 -1.58 12.84 12.12
CA GLY A 42 -1.26 13.43 10.81
C GLY A 42 0.03 12.92 10.19
N CYS A 43 0.38 13.44 9.01
CA CYS A 43 1.47 12.95 8.15
C CYS A 43 2.88 13.08 8.75
N GLN A 44 3.04 13.73 9.91
CA GLN A 44 4.30 13.78 10.66
C GLN A 44 4.46 12.56 11.58
N ASN A 45 3.35 11.97 12.02
CA ASN A 45 3.34 10.89 13.01
C ASN A 45 3.05 9.54 12.36
N ASP A 46 1.88 9.40 11.73
CA ASP A 46 1.42 8.15 11.13
C ASP A 46 1.08 8.36 9.66
N TYR A 47 1.68 7.56 8.79
CA TYR A 47 1.33 7.55 7.38
C TYR A 47 1.56 6.19 6.73
N ILE A 48 0.88 5.99 5.61
CA ILE A 48 1.18 4.91 4.66
C ILE A 48 1.58 5.53 3.32
N GLU A 49 2.61 4.97 2.70
CA GLU A 49 3.03 5.30 1.33
C GLU A 49 2.81 4.08 0.45
N ILE A 50 2.23 4.29 -0.73
CA ILE A 50 1.94 3.24 -1.70
C ILE A 50 2.68 3.58 -2.98
N TYR A 51 3.54 2.68 -3.43
CA TYR A 51 4.40 2.86 -4.60
C TYR A 51 4.04 1.87 -5.70
N ASP A 52 4.08 2.34 -6.94
CA ASP A 52 3.86 1.52 -8.14
C ASP A 52 5.12 0.75 -8.57
N GLY A 53 5.68 0.01 -7.61
CA GLY A 53 6.94 -0.72 -7.73
C GLY A 53 7.91 -0.37 -6.60
N PRO A 54 9.25 -0.46 -6.81
CA PRO A 54 10.23 -0.18 -5.75
C PRO A 54 10.26 1.30 -5.31
N PRO A 55 10.28 1.62 -3.99
CA PRO A 55 10.03 2.97 -3.48
C PRO A 55 10.95 4.11 -3.98
N LYS A 56 12.16 3.78 -4.43
CA LYS A 56 13.17 4.79 -4.89
C LYS A 56 13.18 4.99 -6.40
N SER A 57 12.54 4.12 -7.16
CA SER A 57 12.60 4.09 -8.63
C SER A 57 11.23 4.08 -9.29
N SER A 58 10.15 4.03 -8.50
CA SER A 58 8.77 3.98 -8.98
C SER A 58 7.95 5.17 -8.48
N PRO A 59 6.89 5.55 -9.22
CA PRO A 59 5.95 6.58 -8.78
C PRO A 59 5.32 6.28 -7.42
N LEU A 60 5.14 7.33 -6.61
CA LEU A 60 4.30 7.31 -5.42
C LEU A 60 2.84 7.46 -5.86
N LEU A 61 2.02 6.43 -5.61
CA LEU A 61 0.58 6.46 -5.88
C LEU A 61 -0.19 7.28 -4.83
N GLY A 62 0.32 7.32 -3.60
CA GLY A 62 -0.26 8.15 -2.56
C GLY A 62 0.48 8.05 -1.23
N ARG A 63 0.44 9.15 -0.48
CA ARG A 63 0.78 9.20 0.94
C ARG A 63 -0.48 9.56 1.71
N ILE A 64 -0.88 8.72 2.67
CA ILE A 64 -2.14 8.86 3.40
C ILE A 64 -1.86 8.88 4.89
N CYS A 65 -2.41 9.85 5.59
CA CYS A 65 -2.25 10.06 7.03
C CYS A 65 -3.57 10.35 7.75
N SER A 66 -4.69 10.00 7.11
CA SER A 66 -6.02 10.03 7.68
C SER A 66 -6.63 8.63 7.69
N SER A 67 -7.55 8.42 8.64
CA SER A 67 -8.35 7.20 8.64
C SER A 67 -9.24 7.18 7.40
N SER A 68 -9.13 6.11 6.62
CA SER A 68 -9.71 6.04 5.29
C SER A 68 -9.79 4.59 4.80
N HIS A 69 -10.71 4.35 3.86
CA HIS A 69 -10.77 3.11 3.10
C HIS A 69 -10.44 3.44 1.65
N LEU A 70 -9.32 2.90 1.15
CA LEU A 70 -8.77 3.26 -0.16
C LEU A 70 -8.44 2.02 -0.96
N THR A 71 -8.39 2.18 -2.28
CA THR A 71 -8.08 1.11 -3.21
C THR A 71 -7.06 1.58 -4.22
N TYR A 72 -6.07 0.76 -4.50
CA TYR A 72 -5.01 1.03 -5.46
C TYR A 72 -4.79 -0.17 -6.37
N THR A 73 -4.47 0.10 -7.64
CA THR A 73 -4.04 -0.90 -8.61
C THR A 73 -2.65 -0.52 -9.09
N SER A 74 -1.71 -1.46 -9.10
CA SER A 74 -0.40 -1.24 -9.73
C SER A 74 -0.53 -1.22 -11.26
N SER A 75 0.38 -0.51 -11.92
CA SER A 75 0.56 -0.59 -13.38
C SER A 75 1.46 -1.75 -13.81
N SER A 76 2.19 -2.33 -12.86
CA SER A 76 3.13 -3.42 -13.07
C SER A 76 2.84 -4.63 -12.17
N ASN A 77 3.71 -5.64 -12.23
CA ASN A 77 3.71 -6.81 -11.35
C ASN A 77 4.28 -6.54 -9.95
N PHE A 78 4.55 -5.28 -9.59
CA PHE A 78 5.16 -4.89 -8.33
C PHE A 78 4.37 -3.74 -7.67
N MET A 79 3.99 -3.93 -6.41
CA MET A 79 3.53 -2.84 -5.53
C MET A 79 4.33 -2.86 -4.22
N SER A 80 4.77 -1.69 -3.75
CA SER A 80 5.36 -1.56 -2.41
C SER A 80 4.45 -0.72 -1.51
N VAL A 81 4.36 -1.11 -0.24
CA VAL A 81 3.61 -0.38 0.78
C VAL A 81 4.53 -0.13 1.95
N ARG A 82 4.69 1.12 2.36
CA ARG A 82 5.45 1.50 3.55
C ARG A 82 4.51 2.05 4.60
N PHE A 83 4.58 1.52 5.81
CA PHE A 83 3.88 2.06 6.97
C PHE A 83 4.90 2.70 7.91
N TYR A 84 4.63 3.95 8.28
CA TYR A 84 5.40 4.68 9.27
C TYR A 84 4.50 5.08 10.43
N SER A 85 4.98 4.85 11.65
CA SER A 85 4.34 5.35 12.87
C SER A 85 5.41 5.75 13.87
N GLN A 86 5.37 6.99 14.34
CA GLN A 86 6.34 7.50 15.31
C GLN A 86 6.05 7.04 16.75
N TYR A 87 4.76 6.85 17.09
CA TYR A 87 4.30 6.60 18.47
C TYR A 87 3.36 5.39 18.59
N SER A 88 3.32 4.52 17.58
CA SER A 88 2.42 3.36 17.53
C SER A 88 0.92 3.70 17.68
N SER A 89 0.54 4.91 17.27
CA SER A 89 -0.85 5.39 17.30
C SER A 89 -1.67 4.93 16.09
N GLY A 90 -1.00 4.50 15.03
CA GLY A 90 -1.61 4.11 13.77
C GLY A 90 -1.70 2.60 13.60
N SER A 91 -2.73 2.14 12.88
CA SER A 91 -2.81 0.78 12.37
C SER A 91 -3.33 0.77 10.93
N PHE A 92 -2.93 -0.25 10.18
CA PHE A 92 -3.52 -0.52 8.88
C PHE A 92 -3.73 -2.01 8.69
N ARG A 93 -4.73 -2.35 7.88
CA ARG A 93 -4.91 -3.69 7.32
C ARG A 93 -5.17 -3.55 5.83
N ALA A 94 -4.54 -4.39 5.03
CA ALA A 94 -4.70 -4.38 3.60
C ALA A 94 -4.92 -5.80 3.07
N ARG A 95 -5.77 -5.92 2.04
CA ARG A 95 -6.00 -7.16 1.30
C ARG A 95 -5.62 -6.91 -0.15
N TYR A 96 -4.78 -7.77 -0.71
CA TYR A 96 -4.42 -7.72 -2.12
C TYR A 96 -4.99 -8.92 -2.89
N GLN A 97 -5.19 -8.72 -4.19
CA GLN A 97 -5.49 -9.76 -5.16
C GLN A 97 -4.80 -9.47 -6.48
N SER A 98 -4.42 -10.52 -7.19
CA SER A 98 -3.81 -10.43 -8.51
C SER A 98 -4.87 -10.29 -9.59
N LEU A 99 -4.77 -9.24 -10.41
CA LEU A 99 -5.62 -9.05 -11.60
C LEU A 99 -4.83 -9.42 -12.86
N PRO A 100 -5.43 -10.12 -13.83
CA PRO A 100 -4.77 -10.33 -15.12
C PRO A 100 -4.33 -8.98 -15.69
N ALA A 101 -3.10 -8.90 -16.19
CA ALA A 101 -2.67 -7.77 -16.99
C ALA A 101 -3.34 -7.90 -18.37
N ASP A 102 -4.64 -7.59 -18.45
CA ASP A 102 -5.31 -7.55 -19.75
C ASP A 102 -4.63 -6.46 -20.59
N GLN A 103 -4.24 -6.78 -21.83
CA GLN A 103 -3.57 -5.83 -22.75
C GLN A 103 -4.42 -4.59 -23.11
N ASN A 104 -5.62 -4.46 -22.53
CA ASN A 104 -6.59 -3.39 -22.80
C ASN A 104 -6.90 -2.50 -21.59
N THR A 105 -6.48 -2.86 -20.37
CA THR A 105 -6.65 -2.04 -19.15
C THR A 105 -5.45 -1.15 -18.83
N SER A 106 -4.33 -1.33 -19.54
CA SER A 106 -3.15 -0.44 -19.52
C SER A 106 -3.41 0.95 -20.16
N LYS A 107 -4.64 1.25 -20.57
CA LYS A 107 -5.06 2.53 -21.19
C LYS A 107 -5.85 3.48 -20.30
N PHE A 108 -5.83 3.30 -18.97
CA PHE A 108 -6.26 4.36 -18.06
C PHE A 108 -5.04 4.97 -17.38
N PRO A 109 -4.39 5.97 -18.01
CA PRO A 109 -3.52 6.84 -17.25
C PRO A 109 -4.43 7.62 -16.28
N PHE A 110 -4.37 7.28 -14.99
CA PHE A 110 -4.93 8.11 -13.94
C PHE A 110 -4.02 9.34 -13.78
N TYR A 111 -4.15 10.30 -14.69
CA TYR A 111 -3.83 11.69 -14.42
C TYR A 111 -5.17 12.41 -14.27
N LEU A 112 -5.53 12.74 -13.01
CA LEU A 112 -6.42 13.85 -12.73
C LEU A 112 -5.57 15.12 -12.68
#